data_AF-A0A6G7Y7W5-F1
#
_entry.id   AF-A0A6G7Y7W5-F1
#
_cell.length_a   1.000
_cell.length_b   1.000
_cell.length_c   1.000
_cell.angle_alpha   90.00
_cell.angle_beta   90.00
_cell.angle_gamma   90.00
#
_symmetry.space_group_name_H-M   'P 1'
#
loop_
_entity.id
_entity.type
_entity.pdbx_description
1 polymer ?
#
loop_
_entity_poly.entity_id
_entity_poly.type
_entity_poly.pdbx_seq_one_letter_code
_entity_poly.pdbx_strand_id
1 'polypeptide(L)'
;MSRAPLNPADWQPWIDHVCAAVEVDPGAVDMAAIHDLSGQVARDFTRPMAPVATHIWGLGGGTEQARDAVAAAAVDAGAAPADAES
;
A
#
# COMPACT_ATOMS: atom_id res chain seq x y z
N MET A 1 23.10 3.31 -13.88
CA MET A 1 23.57 2.53 -12.72
C MET A 1 22.48 1.53 -12.36
N SER A 2 22.78 0.23 -12.35
CA SER A 2 21.80 -0.76 -11.88
C SER A 2 21.67 -0.62 -10.37
N ARG A 3 20.45 -0.42 -9.87
CA ARG A 3 20.17 -0.40 -8.44
C ARG A 3 20.42 -1.82 -7.91
N ALA A 4 21.17 -1.93 -6.81
CA ALA A 4 21.37 -3.22 -6.15
C ALA A 4 20.00 -3.87 -5.86
N PRO A 5 19.88 -5.20 -5.95
CA PRO A 5 18.66 -5.90 -5.57
C PRO A 5 18.27 -5.49 -4.16
N LEU A 6 17.01 -5.11 -3.98
CA LEU A 6 16.49 -4.77 -2.66
C LEU A 6 16.25 -6.07 -1.90
N ASN A 7 16.90 -6.22 -0.74
CA ASN A 7 16.65 -7.32 0.16
C ASN A 7 15.75 -6.83 1.30
N PRO A 8 14.53 -7.37 1.47
CA PRO A 8 13.63 -6.99 2.56
C PRO A 8 14.28 -7.09 3.94
N ALA A 9 15.20 -8.03 4.14
CA ALA A 9 15.92 -8.19 5.40
C ALA A 9 16.79 -6.97 5.76
N ASP A 10 17.25 -6.21 4.76
CA ASP A 10 18.06 -5.00 4.99
C ASP A 10 17.23 -3.86 5.60
N TRP A 11 15.90 -3.93 5.51
CA TRP A 11 15.00 -2.89 5.99
C TRP A 11 14.40 -3.19 7.35
N GLN A 12 14.42 -4.46 7.77
CA GLN A 12 13.88 -4.89 9.06
C GLN A 12 14.41 -4.07 10.25
N PRO A 13 15.73 -3.75 10.35
CA PRO A 13 16.22 -2.93 11.47
C PRO A 13 15.60 -1.53 11.53
N TRP A 14 15.28 -0.93 10.38
CA TRP A 14 14.61 0.36 10.33
C TRP A 14 13.13 0.24 10.70
N ILE A 15 12.45 -0.81 10.24
CA ILE A 15 11.05 -1.11 10.60
C ILE A 15 10.95 -1.31 12.11
N ASP A 16 11.79 -2.16 12.70
CA ASP A 16 11.81 -2.42 14.14
C ASP A 16 12.03 -1.13 14.94
N HIS A 17 12.95 -0.28 14.50
CA HIS A 17 13.23 1.01 15.14
C HIS A 17 12.02 1.96 15.11
N VAL A 18 11.37 2.09 13.96
CA VAL A 18 10.20 2.96 13.81
C VAL A 18 9.01 2.41 14.59
N CYS A 19 8.73 1.11 14.48
CA CYS A 19 7.69 0.42 15.23
C CYS A 19 7.86 0.59 16.74
N ALA A 20 9.09 0.48 17.26
CA ALA A 20 9.37 0.75 18.66
C ALA A 20 9.08 2.21 19.06
N ALA A 21 9.36 3.19 18.18
CA ALA A 21 9.11 4.60 18.45
C ALA A 21 7.61 4.98 18.45
N VAL A 22 6.78 4.20 17.76
CA VAL A 22 5.32 4.43 17.68
C VAL A 22 4.49 3.37 18.41
N GLU A 23 5.14 2.50 19.19
CA GLU A 23 4.50 1.42 19.97
C GLU A 23 3.64 0.46 19.11
N VAL A 24 4.16 0.10 17.93
CA VAL A 24 3.53 -0.86 17.01
C VAL A 24 4.28 -2.19 17.04
N ASP A 25 3.56 -3.30 16.95
CA ASP A 25 4.17 -4.62 16.74
C ASP A 25 4.80 -4.69 15.33
N PRO A 26 6.13 -4.87 15.20
CA PRO A 26 6.76 -5.00 13.88
C PRO A 26 6.23 -6.22 13.10
N GLY A 27 5.72 -7.26 13.78
CA GLY A 27 5.06 -8.40 13.14
C GLY A 27 3.75 -8.05 12.43
N ALA A 28 3.15 -6.90 12.74
CA ALA A 28 1.96 -6.39 12.07
C ALA A 28 2.28 -5.67 10.74
N VAL A 29 3.55 -5.43 10.41
CA VAL A 29 3.97 -4.75 9.18
C VAL A 29 4.15 -5.76 8.05
N ASP A 30 3.06 -6.11 7.37
CA ASP A 30 3.12 -6.95 6.17
C ASP A 30 3.58 -6.14 4.95
N MET A 31 4.90 -6.10 4.73
CA MET A 31 5.51 -5.40 3.59
C MET A 31 5.04 -5.92 2.24
N ALA A 32 4.81 -7.24 2.10
CA ALA A 32 4.37 -7.81 0.83
C ALA A 32 2.99 -7.28 0.47
N ALA A 33 2.07 -7.33 1.45
CA ALA A 33 0.72 -6.82 1.28
C ALA A 33 0.68 -5.31 0.98
N ILE A 34 1.52 -4.50 1.64
CA ILE A 34 1.64 -3.06 1.38
C ILE A 34 2.10 -2.80 -0.06
N HIS A 35 3.14 -3.49 -0.53
CA HIS A 35 3.66 -3.31 -1.89
C HIS A 35 2.70 -3.80 -2.97
N ASP A 36 2.02 -4.91 -2.71
CA ASP A 36 1.03 -5.46 -3.64
C ASP A 36 -0.15 -4.50 -3.81
N LEU A 37 -0.75 -4.02 -2.70
CA LEU A 37 -1.87 -3.08 -2.76
C LEU A 37 -1.45 -1.76 -3.42
N SER A 38 -0.35 -1.16 -2.96
CA SER A 38 0.15 0.10 -3.54
C SER A 38 0.48 -0.04 -5.03
N GLY A 39 1.08 -1.16 -5.43
CA GLY A 39 1.38 -1.47 -6.82
C GLY A 39 0.12 -1.68 -7.66
N GLN A 40 -0.91 -2.32 -7.11
CA GLN A 40 -2.20 -2.49 -7.78
C GLN A 40 -2.89 -1.15 -8.03
N VAL A 41 -3.05 -0.32 -6.99
CA VAL A 41 -3.69 1.00 -7.13
C VAL A 41 -2.93 1.90 -8.10
N ALA A 42 -1.60 1.82 -8.10
CA ALA A 42 -0.76 2.56 -9.05
C ALA A 42 -0.97 2.12 -10.51
N ARG A 43 -1.34 0.86 -10.76
CA ARG A 43 -1.62 0.31 -12.09
C ARG A 43 -3.05 0.58 -12.53
N ASP A 44 -4.00 0.34 -11.63
CA ASP A 44 -5.42 0.26 -11.96
C ASP A 44 -6.12 1.62 -11.85
N PHE A 45 -5.61 2.56 -11.05
CA PHE A 45 -6.17 3.92 -10.93
C PHE A 45 -5.15 5.00 -11.27
N THR A 46 -4.30 5.40 -10.31
CA THR A 46 -3.24 6.38 -10.54
C THR A 46 -2.14 6.31 -9.48
N ARG A 47 -0.89 6.50 -9.92
CA ARG A 47 0.31 6.38 -9.08
C ARG A 47 0.28 7.23 -7.80
N PRO A 48 -0.18 8.50 -7.81
CA PRO A 48 -0.25 9.31 -6.58
C PRO A 48 -1.14 8.73 -5.48
N MET A 49 -2.11 7.85 -5.80
CA MET A 49 -3.05 7.30 -4.82
C MET A 49 -2.54 6.02 -4.14
N ALA A 50 -1.43 5.46 -4.59
CA ALA A 50 -0.79 4.30 -3.96
C ALA A 50 -0.53 4.46 -2.44
N PRO A 51 0.07 5.56 -1.94
CA PRO A 51 0.22 5.77 -0.49
C PRO A 51 -1.10 6.08 0.23
N VAL A 52 -2.07 6.67 -0.46
CA VAL A 52 -3.40 6.96 0.13
C VAL A 52 -4.16 5.65 0.36
N ALA A 53 -4.10 4.73 -0.59
CA ALA A 53 -4.72 3.42 -0.48
C ALA A 53 -4.16 2.59 0.67
N THR A 54 -2.84 2.54 0.84
CA THR A 54 -2.22 1.81 1.96
C THR A 54 -2.54 2.46 3.30
N HIS A 55 -2.66 3.78 3.36
CA HIS A 55 -3.14 4.48 4.56
C HIS A 55 -4.59 4.14 4.90
N ILE A 56 -5.51 4.19 3.93
CA ILE A 56 -6.93 3.83 4.12
C ILE A 56 -7.06 2.38 4.56
N TRP A 57 -6.30 1.47 3.96
CA TRP A 57 -6.28 0.07 4.37
C TRP A 57 -5.83 -0.08 5.84
N GLY A 58 -4.79 0.64 6.26
CA GLY A 58 -4.37 0.70 7.66
C GLY A 58 -5.46 1.25 8.60
N LEU A 59 -6.18 2.31 8.19
CA LEU A 59 -7.33 2.84 8.95
C LEU A 59 -8.49 1.83 9.06
N GLY A 60 -8.65 0.96 8.06
CA GLY A 60 -9.56 -0.19 8.06
C GLY A 60 -9.07 -1.39 8.88
N GLY A 61 -8.05 -1.21 9.72
CA GLY A 61 -7.50 -2.24 10.59
C GLY A 61 -6.59 -3.24 9.89
N GLY A 62 -6.14 -2.96 8.66
CA GLY A 62 -5.24 -3.86 7.93
C GLY A 62 -5.88 -5.20 7.53
N THR A 63 -7.22 -5.30 7.56
CA THR A 63 -7.92 -6.56 7.25
C THR A 63 -7.90 -6.88 5.75
N GLU A 64 -8.03 -8.16 5.41
CA GLU A 64 -8.18 -8.61 4.02
C GLU A 64 -9.43 -7.99 3.36
N GLN A 65 -10.56 -7.94 4.10
CA GLN A 65 -11.78 -7.30 3.61
C GLN A 65 -11.58 -5.82 3.27
N ALA A 66 -10.88 -5.05 4.11
CA ALA A 66 -10.58 -3.65 3.82
C ALA A 66 -9.64 -3.51 2.62
N ARG A 67 -8.66 -4.41 2.50
CA ARG A 67 -7.74 -4.44 1.35
C ARG A 67 -8.50 -4.67 0.04
N ASP A 68 -9.38 -5.66 0.01
CA ASP A 68 -10.16 -6.02 -1.18
C ASP A 68 -11.09 -4.89 -1.59
N ALA A 69 -11.73 -4.23 -0.61
CA ALA A 69 -12.58 -3.07 -0.89
C ALA A 69 -11.79 -1.91 -1.52
N VAL A 70 -10.58 -1.62 -1.02
CA VAL A 70 -9.70 -0.58 -1.59
C VAL A 70 -9.24 -0.97 -3.00
N ALA A 71 -8.87 -2.23 -3.21
CA ALA A 71 -8.44 -2.74 -4.51
C ALA A 71 -9.57 -2.67 -5.56
N ALA A 72 -10.79 -3.10 -5.20
CA ALA A 72 -11.96 -3.03 -6.06
C ALA A 72 -12.30 -1.58 -6.45
N ALA A 73 -12.28 -0.66 -5.47
CA ALA A 73 -12.54 0.76 -5.73
C ALA A 73 -11.54 1.39 -6.71
N ALA A 74 -10.28 0.96 -6.69
CA ALA A 74 -9.28 1.43 -7.65
C ALA A 74 -9.57 0.94 -9.08
N VAL A 75 -9.99 -0.32 -9.24
CA VAL A 75 -10.40 -0.87 -10.54
C VAL A 75 -11.62 -0.13 -11.09
N ASP A 76 -12.64 0.07 -10.26
CA ASP A 76 -13.87 0.77 -10.65
C ASP A 76 -13.57 2.22 -11.06
N ALA A 77 -12.72 2.92 -10.30
CA ALA A 77 -12.32 4.29 -10.61
C ALA A 77 -11.48 4.41 -11.88
N GLY A 78 -10.62 3.43 -12.18
CA GLY A 78 -9.85 3.39 -13.42
C GLY A 78 -10.65 3.00 -14.66
N ALA A 79 -11.74 2.25 -14.48
CA ALA A 79 -12.68 1.89 -15.54
C ALA A 79 -13.69 3.00 -15.86
N ALA A 80 -13.86 3.98 -14.97
CA ALA A 80 -14.76 5.10 -15.20
C ALA A 80 -14.29 5.92 -16.43
N PRO A 81 -15.21 6.31 -17.32
CA PRO A 81 -14.85 7.14 -18.47
C PRO A 81 -14.26 8.46 -18.00
N ALA A 82 -13.17 8.90 -18.64
CA ALA A 82 -12.38 10.08 -18.27
C ALA A 82 -13.15 11.43 -18.33
N ASP A 83 -14.44 11.42 -18.68
CA ASP A 83 -15.25 12.59 -19.03
C ASP A 83 -16.28 13.00 -17.95
N ALA A 84 -16.14 12.51 -16.71
CA ALA A 84 -17.02 12.92 -15.59
C ALA A 84 -16.51 14.15 -14.80
N GLU A 85 -15.48 14.83 -15.30
CA GLU A 85 -15.09 16.17 -14.83
C GLU A 85 -15.34 17.18 -15.96
N SER A 86 -16.49 17.85 -15.89
CA SER A 86 -16.81 19.11 -16.57
C SER A 86 -17.64 19.98 -15.64
#